data_AF-A0A3M2AAQ0-F1
#
_entry.id   AF-A0A3M2AAQ0-F1
#
_cell.length_a   1.000
_cell.length_b   1.000
_cell.length_c   1.000
_cell.angle_alpha   90.00
_cell.angle_beta   90.00
_cell.angle_gamma   90.00
#
_symmetry.space_group_name_H-M   'P 1'
#
loop_
_entity.id
_entity.type
_entity.pdbx_description
1 polymer ?
#
loop_
_entity_poly.entity_id
_entity_poly.type
_entity_poly.pdbx_seq_one_letter_code
_entity_poly.pdbx_strand_id
1 'polypeptide(L)' 'MKGMSLFWDVILGATILGSEGGELVQTLMGLMMADAPWTLFEKAIYIHPTLTEGFFTLMDNVQPA' A
#
# COMPACT_ATOMS: atom_id res chain seq x y z
N MET A 1 13.72 18.47 -9.68
CA MET A 1 12.39 17.82 -9.71
C MET A 1 12.61 16.33 -9.91
N LYS A 2 12.35 15.52 -8.87
CA LYS A 2 12.53 14.06 -8.84
C LYS A 2 11.30 13.43 -9.53
N GLY A 3 11.17 13.66 -10.84
CA GLY A 3 9.99 13.29 -11.61
C GLY A 3 10.35 12.30 -12.71
N MET A 4 10.43 11.00 -12.37
CA MET A 4 10.27 9.84 -13.27
C MET A 4 10.61 8.49 -12.58
N SER A 5 10.10 8.24 -11.37
CA SER A 5 9.89 6.86 -10.91
C SER A 5 8.39 6.61 -10.93
N LEU A 6 7.85 6.28 -12.11
CA LEU A 6 6.40 6.15 -12.30
C LEU A 6 5.93 4.69 -12.46
N PHE A 7 6.84 3.71 -12.53
CA PHE A 7 6.47 2.30 -12.73
C PHE A 7 7.11 1.31 -11.77
N TRP A 8 8.25 1.63 -11.17
CA TRP A 8 9.01 0.64 -10.38
C TRP A 8 8.57 0.55 -8.92
N ASP A 9 7.93 1.59 -8.40
CA ASP A 9 7.54 1.69 -6.99
C ASP A 9 6.03 1.53 -6.78
N VAL A 10 5.28 0.99 -7.75
CA VAL A 10 3.83 0.79 -7.66
C VAL A 10 3.47 -0.58 -7.10
N ILE A 11 2.29 -0.70 -6.49
CA ILE A 11 1.74 -1.99 -6.10
C ILE A 11 1.22 -2.68 -7.37
N LEU A 12 1.68 -3.91 -7.64
CA LEU A 12 1.25 -4.67 -8.82
C LEU A 12 0.05 -5.59 -8.55
N GLY A 13 -0.23 -5.86 -7.27
CA GLY A 13 -1.33 -6.70 -6.84
C GLY A 13 -1.22 -7.04 -5.35
N ALA A 14 -2.31 -7.56 -4.78
CA ALA A 14 -2.35 -8.02 -3.41
C ALA A 14 -3.34 -9.17 -3.25
N THR A 15 -3.08 -10.05 -2.28
CA THR A 15 -4.00 -11.09 -1.84
C THR A 15 -4.00 -11.09 -0.33
N ILE A 16 -5.17 -10.97 0.29
CA ILE A 16 -5.30 -10.84 1.74
C ILE A 16 -6.24 -11.93 2.23
N LEU A 17 -5.71 -12.78 3.12
CA LEU A 17 -6.47 -13.82 3.80
C LEU A 17 -6.68 -13.40 5.25
N GLY A 18 -7.89 -12.95 5.58
CA GLY A 18 -8.24 -12.48 6.92
C GLY A 18 -9.62 -11.84 6.99
N SER A 19 -10.05 -11.46 8.19
CA SER A 19 -11.26 -10.66 8.40
C SER A 19 -11.17 -9.34 7.65
N GLU A 20 -12.26 -8.90 7.03
CA GLU A 20 -12.33 -7.66 6.24
C GLU A 20 -11.26 -7.57 5.11
N GLY A 21 -10.76 -8.71 4.61
CA GLY A 21 -9.74 -8.74 3.56
C GLY A 21 -10.17 -8.02 2.27
N GLY A 22 -11.48 -8.01 1.98
CA GLY A 22 -12.06 -7.25 0.87
C GLY A 22 -11.90 -5.73 1.02
N GLU A 23 -12.16 -5.19 2.21
CA GLU A 23 -11.96 -3.76 2.50
C GLU A 23 -10.48 -3.40 2.45
N LEU A 24 -9.62 -4.25 3.01
CA LEU A 24 -8.17 -4.04 2.97
C LEU A 24 -7.62 -4.03 1.54
N VAL A 25 -8.01 -4.99 0.70
CA VAL A 25 -7.53 -5.04 -0.69
C VAL A 25 -8.08 -3.87 -1.50
N GLN A 26 -9.28 -3.39 -1.19
CA GLN A 26 -9.86 -2.20 -1.80
C GLN A 26 -9.06 -0.93 -1.49
N THR A 27 -8.48 -0.79 -0.30
CA THR A 27 -7.58 0.35 0.00
C THR A 27 -6.34 0.36 -0.89
N LEU A 28 -5.72 -0.81 -1.13
CA LEU A 28 -4.57 -0.94 -2.03
C LEU A 28 -4.98 -0.74 -3.50
N MET A 29 -6.18 -1.17 -3.88
CA MET A 29 -6.73 -0.97 -5.23
C MET A 29 -6.84 0.52 -5.58
N GLY A 30 -7.16 1.37 -4.60
CA GLY A 30 -7.13 2.83 -4.79
C GLY A 30 -5.76 3.35 -5.20
N LEU A 31 -4.67 2.80 -4.65
CA LEU A 31 -3.30 3.17 -5.05
C LEU A 31 -2.95 2.62 -6.43
N MET A 32 -3.32 1.38 -6.72
CA MET A 32 -3.09 0.76 -8.03
C MET A 32 -3.79 1.55 -9.14
N MET A 33 -5.05 1.94 -8.92
CA MET A 33 -5.81 2.76 -9.88
C MET A 33 -5.23 4.16 -10.08
N ALA A 34 -4.52 4.68 -9.08
CA ALA A 34 -3.89 6.00 -9.13
C ALA A 34 -2.45 5.95 -9.67
N ASP A 35 -1.93 4.77 -10.02
CA ASP A 35 -0.51 4.53 -10.33
C ASP A 35 0.42 5.17 -9.28
N ALA A 36 -0.02 5.14 -8.01
CA ALA A 36 0.68 5.80 -6.92
C ALA A 36 1.79 4.91 -6.37
N PRO A 37 2.94 5.50 -5.98
CA PRO A 37 4.01 4.72 -5.36
C PRO A 37 3.55 4.16 -4.01
N TRP A 38 3.94 2.94 -3.67
CA TRP A 38 3.57 2.28 -2.41
C TRP A 38 4.05 3.06 -1.18
N THR A 39 5.16 3.81 -1.31
CA THR A 39 5.70 4.69 -0.26
C THR A 39 4.76 5.84 0.12
N LEU A 40 3.76 6.16 -0.71
CA LEU A 40 2.68 7.07 -0.31
C LEU A 40 1.81 6.45 0.78
N PHE A 41 1.49 5.16 0.65
CA PHE A 41 0.72 4.42 1.65
C PHE A 41 1.53 4.23 2.93
N GLU A 42 2.79 3.82 2.80
CA GLU A 42 3.74 3.67 3.92
C GLU A 42 3.79 4.92 4.82
N LYS A 43 3.62 6.12 4.24
CA LYS A 43 3.70 7.40 4.95
C LYS A 43 2.34 7.99 5.30
N ALA A 44 1.26 7.26 5.03
CA ALA A 44 -0.09 7.71 5.33
C ALA A 44 -0.35 7.75 6.84
N ILE A 45 -1.23 8.65 7.26
CA ILE A 45 -1.75 8.68 8.63
C ILE A 45 -3.00 7.82 8.65
N TYR A 46 -2.95 6.71 9.40
CA TYR A 46 -4.09 5.82 9.56
C TYR A 46 -4.91 6.20 10.79
N ILE A 47 -6.20 5.94 10.71
CA ILE A 47 -7.08 5.96 11.87
C ILE A 47 -6.69 4.77 12.77
N HIS A 48 -6.61 5.01 14.08
CA HIS A 48 -6.32 4.00 15.10
C HIS A 48 -7.53 3.78 16.03
N PRO A 49 -7.98 2.54 16.28
CA PRO A 49 -7.48 1.28 15.72
C PRO A 49 -8.17 0.91 14.39
N THR A 50 -7.40 0.43 13.41
CA THR A 50 -7.95 -0.13 12.16
C THR A 50 -7.12 -1.29 11.63
N LEU A 51 -7.72 -2.21 10.87
CA LEU A 51 -6.95 -3.28 10.22
C LEU A 51 -5.96 -2.73 9.18
N THR A 52 -6.29 -1.61 8.52
CA THR A 52 -5.45 -0.96 7.52
C THR A 52 -4.13 -0.46 8.11
N GLU A 53 -4.09 -0.03 9.38
CA GLU A 53 -2.84 0.39 10.01
C GLU A 53 -1.81 -0.75 10.13
N GLY A 54 -2.26 -2.01 10.12
CA GLY A 54 -1.39 -3.19 10.13
C GLY A 54 -0.47 -3.30 8.91
N PHE A 55 -0.75 -2.56 7.83
CA PHE A 55 0.13 -2.52 6.66
C PHE A 55 1.50 -1.89 6.94
N PHE A 56 1.66 -1.06 7.97
CA PHE A 56 2.97 -0.51 8.34
C PHE A 56 4.02 -1.61 8.51
N THR A 57 3.69 -2.65 9.27
CA THR A 57 4.62 -3.77 9.50
C THR A 57 4.87 -4.57 8.22
N LEU A 58 3.88 -4.71 7.34
CA LEU A 58 4.08 -5.36 6.04
C LEU A 58 5.05 -4.55 5.15
N MET A 59 4.90 -3.23 5.15
CA MET A 59 5.65 -2.32 4.29
C MET A 59 7.09 -2.12 4.73
N ASP A 60 7.35 -2.14 6.05
CA ASP A 60 8.71 -2.15 6.61
C ASP A 60 9.55 -3.35 6.12
N ASN A 61 8.90 -4.44 5.66
CA ASN A 61 9.60 -5.61 5.16
C ASN A 61 9.96 -5.54 3.66
N VAL A 62 9.47 -4.53 2.93
CA VAL A 62 9.79 -4.37 1.50
C VAL A 62 11.28 -4.12 1.33
N GLN A 63 11.95 -5.03 0.62
CA GLN A 63 13.38 -4.91 0.29
C GLN A 63 13.55 -4.17 -1.04
N PRO A 64 14.68 -3.49 -1.26
CA PRO A 64 15.06 -3.00 -2.58
C PRO A 64 15.03 -4.14 -3.60
N ALA A 65 14.55 -3.85 -4.81
CA ALA A 65 14.54 -4.78 -5.93
C ALA A 65 15.95 -5.12 -6.44
#